data_AF-A0A350BLE8-F1
#
_entry.id   AF-A0A350BLE8-F1
#
_cell.length_a   1.000
_cell.length_b   1.000
_cell.length_c   1.000
_cell.angle_alpha   90.00
_cell.angle_beta   90.00
_cell.angle_gamma   90.00
#
_symmetry.space_group_name_H-M   'P 1'
#
loop_
_entity.id
_entity.type
_entity.pdbx_description
1 polymer ?
#
loop_
_entity_poly.entity_id
_entity_poly.type
_entity_poly.pdbx_seq_one_letter_code
_entity_poly.pdbx_strand_id
1 'polypeptide(L)'
;MKKGIEIAGLVDEYYEPGPTKGISSGQIVWIPALYPNRDNVVIDIDVASDPTETRLQAFLRPLAQKEHHFPVKSLNLGENEHAFVLTGKIRPAIVFSENASQWAKSPTENLILCVPIFRVAKPKFLQSFVLRTQAYQYASKFYLPPDVSFNFEEGVARLELTQVVHQLVCQPFLEGLRPMMLTADFLSLFRLQMTRFLGGILAKEDQEKLEVYGDLILEEAAKQGVKL
;
A
#
# COMPACT_ATOMS: atom_id res chain seq x y z
N MET A 1 -11.69 -18.20 -16.53
CA MET A 1 -11.15 -17.72 -15.24
C MET A 1 -11.82 -18.55 -14.16
N LYS A 2 -11.08 -19.40 -13.43
CA LYS A 2 -11.67 -20.08 -12.28
C LYS A 2 -11.94 -18.99 -11.23
N LYS A 3 -13.21 -18.81 -10.85
CA LYS A 3 -13.59 -17.95 -9.72
C LYS A 3 -12.72 -18.36 -8.53
N GLY A 4 -12.24 -17.39 -7.74
CA GLY A 4 -11.72 -17.67 -6.41
C GLY A 4 -12.75 -18.51 -5.65
N ILE A 5 -12.27 -19.36 -4.74
CA ILE A 5 -13.15 -20.15 -3.87
C ILE A 5 -14.15 -19.19 -3.25
N GLU A 6 -15.44 -19.34 -3.58
CA GLU A 6 -16.51 -18.54 -2.97
C GLU A 6 -16.66 -19.06 -1.53
N ILE A 7 -16.07 -18.33 -0.60
CA ILE A 7 -16.13 -18.64 0.82
C ILE A 7 -17.41 -17.99 1.34
N ALA A 8 -18.50 -18.74 1.27
CA ALA A 8 -19.79 -18.30 1.78
C ALA A 8 -19.76 -18.28 3.33
N GLY A 9 -20.07 -17.13 3.94
CA GLY A 9 -20.65 -17.10 5.30
C GLY A 9 -19.80 -16.62 6.48
N LEU A 10 -18.71 -15.85 6.29
CA LEU A 10 -17.96 -15.26 7.42
C LEU A 10 -17.83 -13.74 7.39
N VAL A 11 -17.77 -13.15 6.20
CA VAL A 11 -17.95 -11.71 6.00
C VAL A 11 -19.00 -11.59 4.91
N ASP A 12 -20.11 -10.91 5.22
CA ASP A 12 -21.21 -10.74 4.27
C ASP A 12 -20.75 -9.93 3.05
N GLU A 13 -19.95 -8.88 3.30
CA GLU A 13 -19.37 -8.00 2.29
C GLU A 13 -17.96 -7.55 2.71
N TYR A 14 -17.01 -7.56 1.76
CA TYR A 14 -15.63 -7.13 2.01
C TYR A 14 -15.43 -5.63 1.88
N TYR A 15 -16.27 -4.99 1.07
CA TYR A 15 -16.12 -3.60 0.69
C TYR A 15 -17.43 -2.84 0.78
N GLU A 16 -17.32 -1.57 1.13
CA GLU A 16 -18.44 -0.63 1.20
C GLU A 16 -18.04 0.74 0.62
N PRO A 17 -19.01 1.59 0.27
CA PRO A 17 -18.73 2.96 -0.13
C PRO A 17 -18.06 3.75 1.01
N GLY A 18 -16.87 4.28 0.75
CA GLY A 18 -16.13 5.14 1.67
C GLY A 18 -16.61 6.60 1.66
N PRO A 19 -16.07 7.43 2.57
CA PRO A 19 -16.41 8.84 2.66
C PRO A 19 -15.92 9.61 1.42
N THR A 20 -16.78 10.48 0.88
CA THR A 20 -16.46 11.33 -0.29
C THR A 20 -15.57 12.53 0.05
N LYS A 21 -15.43 12.84 1.34
CA LYS A 21 -14.58 13.92 1.85
C LYS A 21 -13.56 13.36 2.83
N GLY A 22 -12.32 13.78 2.68
CA GLY A 22 -11.22 13.29 3.50
C GLY A 22 -10.76 11.90 3.07
N ILE A 23 -9.81 11.37 3.83
CA ILE A 23 -9.32 10.00 3.71
C ILE A 23 -9.55 9.34 5.05
N SER A 24 -10.16 8.15 5.09
CA SER A 24 -10.41 7.40 6.32
C SER A 24 -9.59 6.10 6.43
N SER A 25 -9.36 5.62 7.65
CA SER A 25 -8.86 4.26 7.88
C SER A 25 -9.76 3.22 7.18
N GLY A 26 -9.14 2.24 6.53
CA GLY A 26 -9.79 1.23 5.71
C GLY A 26 -10.08 1.66 4.27
N GLN A 27 -9.96 2.95 3.93
CA GLN A 27 -10.19 3.40 2.56
C GLN A 27 -9.10 2.89 1.62
N ILE A 28 -9.48 2.56 0.39
CA ILE A 28 -8.54 2.24 -0.69
C ILE A 28 -8.26 3.52 -1.49
N VAL A 29 -6.98 3.83 -1.64
CA VAL A 29 -6.49 5.01 -2.35
C VAL A 29 -5.35 4.64 -3.29
N TRP A 30 -5.19 5.38 -4.37
CA TRP A 30 -3.99 5.35 -5.19
C TRP A 30 -2.88 6.15 -4.53
N ILE A 31 -1.72 5.52 -4.35
CA ILE A 31 -0.52 6.17 -3.84
C ILE A 31 0.66 5.92 -4.78
N PRO A 32 1.66 6.82 -4.82
CA PRO A 32 2.96 6.50 -5.37
C PRO A 32 3.68 5.53 -4.41
N ALA A 33 3.48 4.22 -4.60
CA ALA A 33 4.15 3.22 -3.75
C ALA A 33 5.64 3.23 -4.06
N LEU A 34 6.43 3.75 -3.11
CA LEU A 34 7.87 3.93 -3.24
C LEU A 34 8.58 2.60 -3.05
N TYR A 35 9.62 2.40 -3.85
CA TYR A 35 10.56 1.31 -3.67
C TYR A 35 11.86 1.92 -3.12
N PRO A 36 12.48 1.30 -2.11
CA PRO A 36 13.86 1.65 -1.77
C PRO A 36 14.69 1.46 -3.03
N ASN A 37 15.22 2.55 -3.58
CA ASN A 37 16.16 2.42 -4.68
C ASN A 37 17.38 1.66 -4.16
N ARG A 38 17.86 0.67 -4.93
CA ARG A 38 19.11 -0.02 -4.59
C ARG A 38 20.30 0.92 -4.63
N ASP A 39 20.23 1.89 -5.53
CA ASP A 39 21.22 2.94 -5.71
C ASP A 39 20.59 4.25 -5.26
N ASN A 40 21.17 4.93 -4.26
CA ASN A 40 20.72 6.25 -3.87
C ASN A 40 20.99 7.22 -5.03
N VAL A 41 19.93 7.59 -5.75
CA VAL A 41 20.00 8.48 -6.91
C VAL A 41 19.57 9.88 -6.51
N VAL A 42 20.35 10.87 -6.96
CA VAL A 42 20.05 12.29 -6.78
C VAL A 42 19.77 12.96 -8.11
N ILE A 43 19.00 14.05 -8.08
CA ILE A 43 18.84 14.95 -9.23
C ILE A 43 20.10 15.82 -9.31
N ASP A 44 20.85 15.69 -10.40
CA ASP A 44 21.92 16.61 -10.76
C ASP A 44 21.43 17.52 -11.88
N ILE A 45 21.71 18.82 -11.76
CA ILE A 45 21.44 19.80 -12.81
C ILE A 45 22.78 20.18 -13.40
N ASP A 46 23.04 19.73 -14.63
CA ASP A 46 24.12 20.30 -15.41
C ASP A 46 23.66 21.67 -15.88
N VAL A 47 24.25 22.71 -15.29
CA VAL A 47 24.14 24.07 -15.84
C VAL A 47 24.98 24.05 -17.11
N ALA A 48 24.33 24.11 -18.27
CA ALA A 48 25.03 24.27 -19.53
C ALA A 48 26.01 25.46 -19.38
N SER A 49 27.24 25.29 -19.86
CA SER A 49 28.27 26.32 -19.87
C SER A 49 27.88 27.56 -20.69
N ASP A 50 26.73 27.53 -21.36
CA ASP A 50 26.16 28.64 -22.12
C ASP A 50 25.00 29.31 -21.34
N PRO A 51 25.15 30.57 -20.89
CA PRO A 51 24.13 31.32 -20.15
C PRO A 51 22.87 31.64 -20.98
N THR A 52 22.83 31.30 -22.26
CA THR A 52 21.65 31.49 -23.14
C THR A 52 20.79 30.24 -23.32
N GLU A 53 21.29 29.04 -22.98
CA GLU A 53 20.50 27.80 -23.04
C GLU A 53 19.76 27.54 -21.72
N THR A 54 18.48 27.88 -21.67
CA THR A 54 17.59 27.62 -20.51
C THR A 54 17.08 26.18 -20.48
N ARG A 55 17.92 25.19 -20.80
CA ARG A 55 17.55 23.77 -20.65
C ARG A 55 18.26 23.17 -19.45
N LEU A 56 17.58 23.27 -18.30
CA LEU A 56 17.90 22.46 -17.13
C LEU A 56 17.68 20.99 -17.51
N GLN A 57 18.76 20.26 -17.77
CA GLN A 57 18.68 18.80 -17.91
C GLN A 57 18.94 18.19 -16.54
N ALA A 58 17.89 17.57 -15.99
CA ALA A 58 17.96 16.80 -14.76
C ALA A 58 18.50 15.41 -15.08
N PHE A 59 19.67 15.08 -14.53
CA PHE A 59 20.25 13.76 -14.63
C PHE A 59 20.08 13.01 -13.31
N LEU A 60 19.79 11.71 -13.43
CA LEU A 60 19.79 10.79 -12.31
C LEU A 60 21.22 10.28 -12.11
N ARG A 61 21.87 10.65 -11.00
CA ARG A 61 23.24 10.21 -10.70
C ARG A 61 23.34 9.52 -9.33
N PRO A 62 24.24 8.54 -9.14
CA PRO A 62 24.52 7.98 -7.82
C PRO A 62 25.09 9.04 -6.86
N LEU A 63 24.61 9.05 -5.61
CA LEU A 63 25.07 10.00 -4.57
C LEU A 63 26.59 9.98 -4.37
N ALA A 64 27.24 8.82 -4.53
CA ALA A 64 28.67 8.63 -4.30
C ALA A 64 29.59 9.42 -5.24
N GLN A 65 29.06 10.07 -6.28
CA GLN A 65 29.87 10.71 -7.33
C GLN A 65 30.05 12.24 -7.19
N LYS A 66 29.49 12.91 -6.17
CA LYS A 66 29.60 14.38 -6.05
C LYS A 66 29.51 14.87 -4.60
N GLU A 67 30.43 15.77 -4.22
CA GLU A 67 30.38 16.51 -2.95
C GLU A 67 29.63 17.86 -3.08
N HIS A 68 29.49 18.41 -4.29
CA HIS A 68 28.90 19.74 -4.53
C HIS A 68 28.05 19.80 -5.81
N HIS A 69 26.96 20.55 -5.76
CA HIS A 69 26.11 20.86 -6.92
C HIS A 69 25.65 22.32 -6.90
N PHE A 70 25.20 22.83 -8.06
CA PHE A 70 24.61 24.17 -8.11
C PHE A 70 23.24 24.18 -7.40
N PRO A 71 22.86 25.30 -6.75
CA PRO A 71 21.60 25.41 -6.06
C PRO A 71 20.43 25.29 -7.03
N VAL A 72 19.42 24.48 -6.68
CA VAL A 72 18.23 24.24 -7.50
C VAL A 72 17.09 25.11 -6.99
N LYS A 73 16.98 26.33 -7.53
CA LYS A 73 15.98 27.33 -7.08
C LYS A 73 14.53 26.84 -7.17
N SER A 74 14.18 26.04 -8.18
CA SER A 74 12.83 25.49 -8.34
C SER A 74 12.43 24.48 -7.26
N LEU A 75 13.42 23.87 -6.60
CA LEU A 75 13.24 22.93 -5.48
C LEU A 75 13.67 23.54 -4.14
N ASN A 76 14.07 24.81 -4.12
CA ASN A 76 14.61 25.52 -2.97
C ASN A 76 15.80 24.79 -2.29
N LEU A 77 16.74 24.31 -3.10
CA LEU A 77 17.95 23.60 -2.63
C LEU A 77 19.20 24.49 -2.73
N GLY A 78 20.00 24.52 -1.66
CA GLY A 78 21.32 25.15 -1.58
C GLY A 78 22.45 24.33 -2.25
N GLU A 79 23.69 24.78 -2.10
CA GLU A 79 24.88 24.20 -2.77
C GLU A 79 25.31 22.80 -2.23
N ASN A 80 24.79 22.44 -1.06
CA ASN A 80 25.09 21.18 -0.36
C ASN A 80 23.80 20.37 -0.06
N GLU A 81 22.70 20.68 -0.75
CA GLU A 81 21.39 20.07 -0.49
C GLU A 81 20.91 19.23 -1.68
N HIS A 82 21.00 17.91 -1.57
CA HIS A 82 20.63 17.02 -2.67
C HIS A 82 19.14 16.65 -2.66
N ALA A 83 18.50 16.67 -3.84
CA ALA A 83 17.20 16.06 -4.03
C ALA A 83 17.35 14.55 -4.24
N PHE A 84 16.89 13.76 -3.27
CA PHE A 84 16.79 12.31 -3.44
C PHE A 84 15.61 11.95 -4.34
N VAL A 85 15.87 11.12 -5.34
CA VAL A 85 14.81 10.56 -6.18
C VAL A 85 14.42 9.22 -5.61
N LEU A 86 13.14 9.08 -5.25
CA LEU A 86 12.52 7.79 -4.93
C LEU A 86 11.70 7.36 -6.12
N THR A 87 11.99 6.17 -6.67
CA THR A 87 11.17 5.63 -7.76
C THR A 87 9.99 4.85 -7.17
N GLY A 88 8.82 5.06 -7.75
CA GLY A 88 7.59 4.44 -7.29
C GLY A 88 6.69 4.05 -8.45
N LYS A 89 5.73 3.16 -8.18
CA LYS A 89 4.61 2.88 -9.09
C LYS A 89 3.32 3.31 -8.42
N ILE A 90 2.42 3.92 -9.18
CA ILE A 90 1.08 4.21 -8.69
C ILE A 90 0.38 2.87 -8.42
N ARG A 91 -0.10 2.68 -7.19
CA ARG A 91 -0.74 1.43 -6.73
C ARG A 91 -1.92 1.73 -5.82
N PRO A 92 -2.94 0.85 -5.82
CA PRO A 92 -3.94 0.93 -4.78
C PRO A 92 -3.28 0.58 -3.45
N ALA A 93 -3.75 1.17 -2.35
CA ALA A 93 -3.26 0.92 -1.01
C ALA A 93 -4.39 1.09 0.00
N ILE A 94 -4.35 0.29 1.06
CA ILE A 94 -5.27 0.43 2.21
C ILE A 94 -4.69 1.50 3.14
N VAL A 95 -5.51 2.47 3.53
CA VAL A 95 -5.15 3.44 4.57
C VAL A 95 -5.28 2.75 5.92
N PHE A 96 -4.18 2.58 6.64
CA PHE A 96 -4.19 1.97 7.96
C PHE A 96 -4.57 2.98 9.03
N SER A 97 -3.87 4.12 9.09
CA SER A 97 -4.11 5.16 10.08
C SER A 97 -3.88 6.56 9.49
N GLU A 98 -4.69 7.51 9.94
CA GLU A 98 -4.41 8.93 9.82
C GLU A 98 -3.53 9.33 11.01
N ASN A 99 -2.34 9.88 10.75
CA ASN A 99 -1.54 10.44 11.84
C ASN A 99 -2.10 11.81 12.19
N ALA A 100 -2.96 11.88 13.21
CA ALA A 100 -3.08 13.09 14.00
C ALA A 100 -1.88 13.13 14.95
N SER A 101 -0.75 13.68 14.52
CA SER A 101 0.40 13.87 15.42
C SER A 101 -0.01 14.81 16.55
N GLN A 102 -0.41 14.25 17.70
CA GLN A 102 -0.71 15.02 18.91
C GLN A 102 0.54 15.65 19.54
N TRP A 103 1.73 15.26 19.07
CA TRP A 103 3.02 15.59 19.66
C TRP A 103 3.61 16.89 19.09
N ALA A 104 3.12 17.36 17.94
CA ALA A 104 3.61 18.58 17.31
C ALA A 104 2.66 19.77 17.58
N LYS A 105 3.21 20.85 18.15
CA LYS A 105 2.54 22.19 18.18
C LYS A 105 2.50 22.88 16.80
N SER A 106 3.14 22.27 15.81
CA SER A 106 3.16 22.67 14.40
C SER A 106 1.90 22.15 13.70
N PRO A 107 1.44 22.72 12.56
CA PRO A 107 0.41 22.10 11.74
C PRO A 107 0.72 20.61 11.58
N THR A 108 -0.23 19.77 11.97
CA THR A 108 -0.14 18.32 11.79
C THR A 108 0.11 18.08 10.31
N GLU A 109 1.31 17.60 9.95
CA GLU A 109 1.57 17.17 8.59
C GLU A 109 0.51 16.12 8.25
N ASN A 110 -0.17 16.29 7.12
CA ASN A 110 -1.26 15.41 6.68
C ASN A 110 -0.66 14.10 6.17
N LEU A 111 -0.09 13.31 7.06
CA LEU A 111 0.56 12.04 6.78
C LEU A 111 -0.38 10.89 7.11
N ILE A 112 -0.40 9.90 6.22
CA ILE A 112 -1.18 8.69 6.40
C ILE A 112 -0.28 7.48 6.23
N LEU A 113 -0.53 6.43 7.03
CA LEU A 113 0.13 5.15 6.88
C LEU A 113 -0.66 4.31 5.89
N CYS A 114 -0.03 3.89 4.80
CA CYS A 114 -0.66 3.14 3.73
C CYS A 114 0.02 1.80 3.49
N VAL A 115 -0.78 0.80 3.12
CA VAL A 115 -0.35 -0.55 2.79
C VAL A 115 -0.61 -0.83 1.32
N PRO A 116 0.42 -0.90 0.47
CA PRO A 116 0.26 -1.12 -0.96
C PRO A 116 -0.35 -2.48 -1.30
N ILE A 117 -1.25 -2.48 -2.27
CA ILE A 117 -1.92 -3.65 -2.82
C ILE A 117 -1.27 -4.03 -4.15
N PHE A 118 -0.97 -5.31 -4.29
CA PHE A 118 -0.44 -5.91 -5.50
C PHE A 118 -1.48 -6.84 -6.09
N ARG A 119 -1.75 -6.67 -7.39
CA ARG A 119 -2.61 -7.61 -8.12
C ARG A 119 -2.04 -9.01 -8.03
N VAL A 120 -2.90 -9.98 -7.79
CA VAL A 120 -2.55 -11.39 -7.94
C VAL A 120 -2.43 -11.66 -9.44
N ALA A 121 -1.23 -11.45 -9.99
CA ALA A 121 -0.99 -11.65 -11.41
C ALA A 121 -1.27 -13.12 -11.81
N LYS A 122 -2.20 -13.34 -12.75
CA LYS A 122 -2.40 -14.62 -13.47
C LYS A 122 -1.03 -15.15 -13.97
N PRO A 123 -0.80 -16.46 -14.20
CA PRO A 123 -1.01 -17.69 -13.42
C PRO A 123 0.26 -18.08 -12.62
N LYS A 124 1.11 -17.11 -12.24
CA LYS A 124 2.41 -17.38 -11.57
C LYS A 124 2.28 -17.67 -10.07
N PHE A 125 1.21 -17.19 -9.43
CA PHE A 125 0.89 -17.60 -8.08
C PHE A 125 0.20 -18.96 -8.14
N LEU A 126 0.85 -19.97 -7.54
CA LEU A 126 0.21 -21.24 -7.27
C LEU A 126 -1.11 -20.97 -6.52
N GLN A 127 -2.16 -21.71 -6.85
CA GLN A 127 -3.44 -21.61 -6.14
C GLN A 127 -3.25 -21.76 -4.61
N SER A 128 -2.24 -22.54 -4.19
CA SER A 128 -1.80 -22.65 -2.81
C SER A 128 -1.29 -21.34 -2.20
N PHE A 129 -0.62 -20.45 -2.94
CA PHE A 129 -0.22 -19.14 -2.43
C PHE A 129 -1.42 -18.28 -2.08
N VAL A 130 -2.41 -18.22 -2.97
CA VAL A 130 -3.63 -17.43 -2.74
C VAL A 130 -4.38 -17.98 -1.53
N LEU A 131 -4.59 -19.29 -1.48
CA LEU A 131 -5.24 -19.96 -0.36
C LEU A 131 -4.55 -19.72 0.98
N ARG A 132 -3.23 -19.88 1.04
CA ARG A 132 -2.46 -19.66 2.27
C ARG A 132 -2.49 -18.18 2.69
N THR A 133 -2.60 -17.26 1.73
CA THR A 133 -2.74 -15.83 2.03
C THR A 133 -4.13 -15.49 2.55
N GLN A 134 -5.18 -16.06 1.94
CA GLN A 134 -6.56 -15.98 2.44
C GLN A 134 -6.65 -16.52 3.87
N ALA A 135 -6.01 -17.66 4.13
CA ALA A 135 -6.00 -18.31 5.44
C ALA A 135 -5.03 -17.69 6.47
N TYR A 136 -4.58 -16.44 6.24
CA TYR A 136 -3.68 -15.70 7.14
C TYR A 136 -2.37 -16.44 7.54
N GLN A 137 -1.91 -17.42 6.76
CA GLN A 137 -0.67 -18.16 7.06
C GLN A 137 0.58 -17.31 6.80
N TYR A 138 0.50 -16.35 5.89
CA TYR A 138 1.58 -15.39 5.66
C TYR A 138 1.35 -14.12 6.47
N ALA A 139 2.04 -14.00 7.61
CA ALA A 139 1.92 -12.85 8.51
C ALA A 139 2.10 -11.50 7.79
N SER A 140 3.01 -11.42 6.80
CA SER A 140 3.27 -10.17 6.07
C SER A 140 2.24 -9.81 4.99
N LYS A 141 1.23 -10.63 4.78
CA LYS A 141 0.29 -10.48 3.65
C LYS A 141 -1.14 -10.48 4.14
N PHE A 142 -1.95 -9.69 3.45
CA PHE A 142 -3.39 -9.65 3.66
C PHE A 142 -4.07 -9.78 2.30
N TYR A 143 -4.95 -10.76 2.15
CA TYR A 143 -5.65 -11.01 0.90
C TYR A 143 -6.81 -10.02 0.72
N LEU A 144 -7.03 -9.56 -0.51
CA LEU A 144 -8.17 -8.72 -0.89
C LEU A 144 -8.95 -9.42 -2.01
N PRO A 145 -10.21 -9.83 -1.76
CA PRO A 145 -11.06 -10.44 -2.79
C PRO A 145 -11.35 -9.49 -3.95
N PRO A 146 -11.61 -10.01 -5.17
CA PRO A 146 -12.12 -9.18 -6.25
C PRO A 146 -13.54 -8.69 -5.95
N ASP A 147 -13.91 -7.52 -6.46
CA ASP A 147 -15.25 -6.95 -6.33
C ASP A 147 -15.71 -6.35 -7.66
N VAL A 148 -16.92 -6.72 -8.09
CA VAL A 148 -17.47 -6.27 -9.37
C VAL A 148 -18.07 -4.87 -9.29
N SER A 149 -18.61 -4.48 -8.13
CA SER A 149 -19.25 -3.18 -7.91
C SER A 149 -18.25 -2.03 -7.86
N PHE A 150 -17.00 -2.34 -7.50
CA PHE A 150 -15.86 -1.42 -7.49
C PHE A 150 -14.80 -1.71 -8.57
N ASN A 151 -15.08 -2.66 -9.50
CA ASN A 151 -14.17 -3.10 -10.56
C ASN A 151 -12.75 -3.34 -10.04
N PHE A 152 -12.72 -4.00 -8.88
CA PHE A 152 -11.52 -4.26 -8.13
C PHE A 152 -11.05 -5.68 -8.46
N GLU A 153 -9.84 -5.78 -9.00
CA GLU A 153 -9.20 -7.06 -9.23
C GLU A 153 -8.64 -7.63 -7.93
N GLU A 154 -8.64 -8.96 -7.82
CA GLU A 154 -8.05 -9.70 -6.71
C GLU A 154 -6.61 -9.22 -6.39
N GLY A 155 -6.36 -8.97 -5.11
CA GLY A 155 -5.13 -8.33 -4.65
C GLY A 155 -4.56 -8.94 -3.38
N VAL A 156 -3.30 -8.60 -3.10
CA VAL A 156 -2.63 -8.87 -1.83
C VAL A 156 -1.99 -7.58 -1.35
N ALA A 157 -2.43 -7.12 -0.18
CA ALA A 157 -1.75 -6.07 0.56
C ALA A 157 -0.47 -6.64 1.17
N ARG A 158 0.65 -5.96 0.93
CA ARG A 158 1.98 -6.35 1.41
C ARG A 158 2.34 -5.49 2.61
N LEU A 159 2.16 -6.03 3.80
CA LEU A 159 2.39 -5.33 5.06
C LEU A 159 3.87 -4.95 5.23
N GLU A 160 4.79 -5.72 4.65
CA GLU A 160 6.22 -5.39 4.64
C GLU A 160 6.58 -4.18 3.76
N LEU A 161 5.64 -3.68 2.96
CA LEU A 161 5.79 -2.48 2.12
C LEU A 161 4.95 -1.30 2.63
N THR A 162 4.49 -1.39 3.89
CA THR A 162 3.79 -0.29 4.57
C THR A 162 4.67 0.96 4.56
N GLN A 163 4.08 2.10 4.21
CA GLN A 163 4.81 3.36 4.07
C GLN A 163 3.96 4.55 4.49
N VAL A 164 4.61 5.60 4.97
CA VAL A 164 3.98 6.88 5.28
C VAL A 164 3.96 7.72 4.00
N VAL A 165 2.79 8.25 3.65
CA VAL A 165 2.61 9.13 2.49
C VAL A 165 1.88 10.39 2.89
N HIS A 166 2.14 11.48 2.16
CA HIS A 166 1.40 12.71 2.33
C HIS A 166 0.00 12.59 1.68
N GLN A 167 -1.04 13.04 2.37
CA GLN A 167 -2.42 12.99 1.91
C GLN A 167 -2.61 13.69 0.55
N LEU A 168 -1.85 14.76 0.28
CA LEU A 168 -1.91 15.48 -1.01
C LEU A 168 -1.48 14.64 -2.23
N VAL A 169 -0.65 13.60 -2.05
CA VAL A 169 -0.25 12.72 -3.16
C VAL A 169 -1.17 11.51 -3.31
N CYS A 170 -2.16 11.37 -2.42
CA CYS A 170 -3.14 10.30 -2.47
C CYS A 170 -4.28 10.69 -3.40
N GLN A 171 -4.68 9.77 -4.27
CA GLN A 171 -5.85 9.94 -5.10
C GLN A 171 -6.90 8.91 -4.68
N PRO A 172 -8.19 9.27 -4.59
CA PRO A 172 -9.21 8.31 -4.23
C PRO A 172 -9.28 7.17 -5.26
N PHE A 173 -9.43 5.93 -4.81
CA PHE A 173 -9.76 4.82 -5.69
C PHE A 173 -11.26 4.91 -6.00
N LEU A 174 -11.58 5.41 -7.20
CA LEU A 174 -12.96 5.67 -7.62
C LEU A 174 -13.36 4.73 -8.74
N GLU A 175 -14.52 4.10 -8.59
CA GLU A 175 -15.36 3.69 -9.70
C GLU A 175 -16.70 4.43 -9.61
N GLY A 176 -17.14 5.07 -10.70
CA GLY A 176 -18.44 5.75 -10.74
C GLY A 176 -18.66 6.82 -9.66
N LEU A 177 -17.59 7.49 -9.19
CA LEU A 177 -17.54 8.53 -8.16
C LEU A 177 -17.61 8.07 -6.69
N ARG A 178 -17.62 6.76 -6.39
CA ARG A 178 -17.64 6.28 -5.00
C ARG A 178 -16.25 5.81 -4.56
N PRO A 179 -15.70 6.36 -3.47
CA PRO A 179 -14.53 5.79 -2.83
C PRO A 179 -14.81 4.37 -2.35
N MET A 180 -13.81 3.49 -2.47
CA MET A 180 -13.88 2.12 -1.97
C MET A 180 -13.27 2.03 -0.58
N MET A 181 -13.91 1.32 0.34
CA MET A 181 -13.45 1.12 1.73
C MET A 181 -13.67 -0.32 2.16
N LEU A 182 -12.80 -0.85 3.04
CA LEU A 182 -13.06 -2.12 3.70
C LEU A 182 -14.23 -1.98 4.68
N THR A 183 -15.11 -2.97 4.75
CA THR A 183 -16.14 -3.04 5.81
C THR A 183 -15.50 -3.11 7.20
N ALA A 184 -16.24 -2.73 8.24
CA ALA A 184 -15.73 -2.72 9.61
C ALA A 184 -15.14 -4.08 10.05
N ASP A 185 -15.80 -5.19 9.68
CA ASP A 185 -15.34 -6.54 10.00
C ASP A 185 -14.06 -6.91 9.25
N PHE A 186 -13.98 -6.57 7.96
CA PHE A 186 -12.80 -6.86 7.17
C PHE A 186 -11.61 -5.97 7.56
N LEU A 187 -11.87 -4.71 7.93
CA LEU A 187 -10.91 -3.81 8.53
C LEU A 187 -10.39 -4.32 9.88
N SER A 188 -11.26 -4.93 10.71
CA SER A 188 -10.84 -5.60 11.95
C SER A 188 -9.84 -6.71 11.67
N LEU A 189 -10.11 -7.60 10.71
CA LEU A 189 -9.18 -8.67 10.33
C LEU A 189 -7.85 -8.11 9.80
N PHE A 190 -7.90 -7.06 8.98
CA PHE A 190 -6.71 -6.36 8.50
C PHE A 190 -5.87 -5.79 9.64
N ARG A 191 -6.51 -5.15 10.63
CA ARG A 191 -5.82 -4.61 11.81
C ARG A 191 -5.18 -5.70 12.66
N LEU A 192 -5.87 -6.83 12.88
CA LEU A 192 -5.30 -7.96 13.60
C LEU A 192 -4.07 -8.53 12.88
N GLN A 193 -4.16 -8.69 11.56
CA GLN A 193 -3.02 -9.16 10.76
C GLN A 193 -1.86 -8.16 10.79
N MET A 194 -2.13 -6.85 10.73
CA MET A 194 -1.10 -5.81 10.88
C MET A 194 -0.43 -5.88 12.26
N THR A 195 -1.21 -5.99 13.33
CA THR A 195 -0.69 -6.13 14.70
C THR A 195 0.20 -7.36 14.82
N ARG A 196 -0.25 -8.52 14.30
CA ARG A 196 0.55 -9.75 14.27
C ARG A 196 1.86 -9.56 13.49
N PHE A 197 1.81 -8.92 12.32
CA PHE A 197 2.98 -8.66 11.50
C PHE A 197 4.01 -7.77 12.19
N LEU A 198 3.55 -6.72 12.88
CA LEU A 198 4.40 -5.79 13.62
C LEU A 198 4.98 -6.41 14.91
N GLY A 199 4.69 -7.68 15.20
CA GLY A 199 5.14 -8.37 16.42
C GLY A 199 4.33 -8.02 17.67
N GLY A 200 3.14 -7.43 17.49
CA GLY A 200 2.21 -7.19 18.58
C GLY A 200 1.62 -8.48 19.14
N ILE A 201 1.30 -8.46 20.45
CA ILE A 201 0.63 -9.58 21.11
C ILE A 201 -0.88 -9.39 20.92
N LEU A 202 -1.52 -10.36 20.26
CA LEU A 202 -2.98 -10.40 20.15
C LEU A 202 -3.58 -10.96 21.44
N ALA A 203 -4.77 -10.46 21.81
CA ALA A 203 -5.58 -11.13 22.81
C ALA A 203 -5.94 -12.54 22.30
N LYS A 204 -6.18 -13.48 23.23
CA LYS A 204 -6.51 -14.86 22.87
C LYS A 204 -7.72 -14.94 21.92
N GLU A 205 -8.76 -14.15 22.19
CA GLU A 205 -9.97 -14.07 21.37
C GLU A 205 -9.68 -13.57 19.94
N ASP A 206 -8.78 -12.60 19.79
CA ASP A 206 -8.39 -12.06 18.49
C ASP A 206 -7.54 -13.04 17.68
N GLN A 207 -6.67 -13.78 18.36
CA GLN A 207 -5.89 -14.84 17.75
C GLN A 207 -6.81 -15.97 17.26
N GLU A 208 -7.73 -16.42 18.13
CA GLU A 208 -8.75 -17.42 17.79
C GLU A 208 -9.61 -16.96 16.60
N LYS A 209 -9.97 -15.66 16.53
CA LYS A 209 -10.71 -15.10 15.39
C LYS A 209 -9.98 -15.27 14.06
N LEU A 210 -8.67 -14.99 14.01
CA LEU A 210 -7.86 -15.18 12.80
C LEU A 210 -7.69 -16.65 12.43
N GLU A 211 -7.48 -17.51 13.43
CA GLU A 211 -7.31 -18.96 13.24
C GLU A 211 -8.59 -19.61 12.73
N VAL A 212 -9.74 -19.36 13.37
CA VAL A 212 -11.05 -19.87 12.93
C VAL A 212 -11.36 -19.42 11.51
N TYR A 213 -11.09 -18.16 11.17
CA TYR A 213 -11.29 -17.67 9.81
C TYR A 213 -10.37 -18.42 8.82
N GLY A 214 -9.09 -18.59 9.16
CA GLY A 214 -8.14 -19.31 8.32
C GLY A 214 -8.50 -20.77 8.12
N ASP A 215 -8.93 -21.46 9.17
CA ASP A 215 -9.30 -22.87 9.12
C ASP A 215 -10.54 -23.09 8.25
N LEU A 216 -11.55 -22.24 8.37
CA LEU A 216 -12.76 -22.32 7.54
C LEU A 216 -12.45 -22.17 6.04
N ILE A 217 -11.49 -21.33 5.68
CA ILE A 217 -11.02 -21.19 4.30
C ILE A 217 -10.38 -22.50 3.81
N LEU A 218 -9.53 -23.10 4.62
CA LEU A 218 -8.81 -24.32 4.28
C LEU A 218 -9.76 -25.53 4.19
N GLU A 219 -10.73 -25.60 5.09
CA GLU A 219 -11.79 -26.62 5.07
C GLU A 219 -12.64 -26.52 3.81
N GLU A 220 -13.07 -25.31 3.45
CA GLU A 220 -13.88 -25.08 2.24
C GLU A 220 -13.07 -25.39 0.97
N ALA A 221 -11.80 -25.02 0.95
CA ALA A 221 -10.90 -25.39 -0.14
C ALA A 221 -10.72 -26.91 -0.29
N ALA A 222 -10.64 -27.63 0.83
CA ALA A 222 -10.54 -29.08 0.85
C ALA A 222 -11.83 -29.75 0.32
N LYS A 223 -13.01 -29.26 0.70
CA LYS A 223 -14.31 -29.73 0.16
C LYS A 223 -14.40 -29.57 -1.35
N GLN A 224 -13.81 -28.50 -1.88
CA GLN A 224 -13.75 -28.22 -3.32
C GLN A 224 -12.61 -28.98 -4.05
N GLY A 225 -11.89 -29.85 -3.34
CA GLY A 225 -10.84 -30.70 -3.91
C GLY A 225 -9.55 -29.95 -4.28
N VAL A 226 -9.33 -28.76 -3.71
CA VAL A 226 -8.13 -27.98 -3.98
C VAL A 226 -6.95 -28.53 -3.16
N LYS A 227 -5.85 -28.86 -3.84
CA LYS A 227 -4.61 -29.31 -3.18
C LYS A 227 -3.75 -28.11 -2.76
N LEU A 228 -3.30 -28.12 -1.50
CA LEU A 228 -2.46 -27.09 -0.85
C LEU A 228 -0.96 -27.22 -1.15
#